data_AF-A0A8I0SSD5-F1
#
_entry.id   AF-A0A8I0SSD5-F1
#
_cell.length_a   1.000
_cell.length_b   1.000
_cell.length_c   1.000
_cell.angle_alpha   90.00
_cell.angle_beta   90.00
_cell.angle_gamma   90.00
#
_symmetry.space_group_name_H-M   'P 1'
#
loop_
_entity.id
_entity.type
_entity.pdbx_description
1 polymer ?
#
loop_
_entity_poly.entity_id
_entity_poly.type
_entity_poly.pdbx_seq_one_letter_code
_entity_poly.pdbx_strand_id
1 'polypeptide(L)'
;MARYEHLPIYRSAFDLAVHVEKIVQSFSRYHKYSLGTELRKSSREIVMRVIHANDASDRAVVLLSLRHDLENFKIISRLCHESGGFASTRSYLHVAEWIVNLAKQNEGWLRQTLSRDNTGPSRRRRNNAKIVESDDHSPSGG
;
A
#
# COMPACT_ATOMS: atom_id res chain seq x y z
N MET A 1 6.72 -17.90 -6.97
CA MET A 1 6.02 -16.94 -6.08
C MET A 1 6.72 -16.96 -4.75
N ALA A 2 7.17 -15.81 -4.26
CA ALA A 2 7.76 -15.73 -2.93
C ALA A 2 6.65 -15.98 -1.89
N ARG A 3 6.94 -16.71 -0.81
CA ARG A 3 5.95 -16.93 0.26
C ARG A 3 5.57 -15.58 0.88
N TYR A 4 4.33 -15.14 0.76
CA TYR A 4 3.88 -13.85 1.33
C TYR A 4 3.26 -13.99 2.72
N GLU A 5 2.91 -15.21 3.14
CA GLU A 5 2.16 -15.47 4.37
C GLU A 5 2.87 -15.02 5.65
N HIS A 6 4.21 -14.95 5.62
CA HIS A 6 5.02 -14.49 6.74
C HIS A 6 5.19 -12.96 6.80
N LEU A 7 4.75 -12.23 5.77
CA LEU A 7 4.94 -10.79 5.68
C LEU A 7 3.98 -10.06 6.64
N PRO A 8 4.47 -9.18 7.53
CA PRO A 8 3.63 -8.47 8.48
C PRO A 8 2.48 -7.67 7.84
N ILE A 9 2.73 -7.10 6.66
CA ILE A 9 1.74 -6.30 5.92
C ILE A 9 0.63 -7.17 5.35
N TYR A 10 0.95 -8.38 4.90
CA TYR A 10 -0.04 -9.36 4.45
C TYR A 10 -0.93 -9.79 5.60
N ARG A 11 -0.32 -10.18 6.73
CA ARG A 11 -1.08 -10.55 7.93
C ARG A 11 -2.01 -9.42 8.37
N SER A 12 -1.49 -8.19 8.39
CA SER A 12 -2.29 -7.03 8.80
C SER A 12 -3.46 -6.76 7.87
N ALA A 13 -3.28 -6.95 6.56
CA ALA A 13 -4.34 -6.78 5.56
C ALA A 13 -5.40 -7.89 5.70
N PHE A 14 -4.96 -9.13 5.94
CA PHE A 14 -5.86 -10.26 6.10
C PHE A 14 -6.68 -10.15 7.38
N ASP A 15 -6.05 -9.79 8.50
CA ASP A 15 -6.72 -9.57 9.78
C ASP A 15 -7.76 -8.44 9.68
N LEU A 16 -7.44 -7.35 8.96
CA LEU A 16 -8.41 -6.29 8.63
C LEU A 16 -9.59 -6.86 7.82
N ALA A 17 -9.34 -7.64 6.77
CA ALA A 17 -10.41 -8.20 5.94
C ALA A 17 -11.35 -9.11 6.75
N VAL A 18 -10.80 -9.98 7.60
CA VAL A 18 -11.58 -10.82 8.51
C VAL A 18 -12.39 -9.97 9.51
N HIS A 19 -11.79 -8.92 10.04
CA HIS A 19 -12.48 -8.02 10.96
C HIS A 19 -13.65 -7.29 10.30
N VAL A 20 -13.47 -6.83 9.06
CA VAL A 20 -14.53 -6.21 8.25
C VAL A 20 -15.69 -7.17 8.02
N GLU A 21 -15.43 -8.44 7.69
CA GLU A 21 -16.49 -9.43 7.50
C GLU A 21 -17.38 -9.56 8.74
N LYS A 22 -16.77 -9.60 9.94
CA LYS A 22 -17.46 -9.66 11.23
C LYS A 22 -18.27 -8.40 11.52
N ILE A 23 -17.72 -7.22 11.27
CA ILE A 23 -18.44 -5.95 11.49
C ILE A 23 -19.63 -5.81 10.55
N VAL A 24 -19.44 -6.09 9.25
CA VAL A 24 -20.53 -5.90 8.29
C VAL A 24 -21.63 -6.96 8.49
N GLN A 25 -21.34 -8.10 9.14
CA GLN A 25 -22.38 -9.05 9.55
C GLN A 25 -23.41 -8.41 10.50
N SER A 26 -23.00 -7.50 11.38
CA SER A 26 -23.90 -6.81 12.31
C SER A 26 -24.60 -5.58 11.72
N PHE A 27 -24.30 -5.17 10.49
CA PHE A 27 -24.96 -4.03 9.85
C PHE A 27 -26.45 -4.29 9.63
N SER A 28 -27.25 -3.22 9.71
CA SER A 28 -28.65 -3.24 9.27
C SER A 28 -28.74 -3.62 7.79
N ARG A 29 -29.89 -4.15 7.36
CA ARG A 29 -30.09 -4.58 5.96
C ARG A 29 -29.77 -3.46 4.96
N TYR A 30 -30.12 -2.22 5.31
CA TYR A 30 -29.91 -1.04 4.47
C TYR A 30 -28.42 -0.77 4.19
N HIS A 31 -27.58 -0.76 5.24
CA HIS A 31 -26.13 -0.53 5.07
C HIS A 31 -25.40 -1.78 4.57
N LYS A 32 -25.84 -2.97 4.99
CA LYS A 32 -25.16 -4.25 4.70
C LYS A 32 -24.99 -4.51 3.20
N TYR A 33 -26.02 -4.19 2.41
CA TYR A 33 -26.03 -4.45 0.97
C TYR A 33 -25.58 -3.26 0.12
N SER A 34 -25.38 -2.08 0.71
CA SER A 34 -24.80 -0.90 0.08
C SER A 34 -23.32 -0.78 0.48
N LEU A 35 -23.02 0.13 1.41
CA LEU A 35 -21.67 0.44 1.88
C LEU A 35 -20.96 -0.79 2.49
N GLY A 36 -21.70 -1.71 3.10
CA GLY A 36 -21.15 -2.96 3.63
C GLY A 36 -20.56 -3.88 2.55
N THR A 37 -21.19 -3.92 1.37
CA THR A 37 -20.67 -4.68 0.22
C THR A 37 -19.38 -4.06 -0.30
N GLU A 38 -19.35 -2.73 -0.41
CA GLU A 38 -18.16 -1.98 -0.85
C GLU A 38 -17.00 -2.12 0.13
N LEU A 39 -17.27 -2.02 1.44
CA LEU A 39 -16.28 -2.15 2.48
C LEU A 39 -15.60 -3.54 2.44
N ARG A 40 -16.40 -4.61 2.28
CA ARG A 40 -15.89 -5.97 2.11
C ARG A 40 -15.08 -6.15 0.83
N LYS A 41 -15.54 -5.56 -0.27
CA LYS A 41 -14.82 -5.63 -1.56
C LYS A 41 -13.46 -4.96 -1.44
N SER A 42 -13.43 -3.73 -0.91
CA SER A 42 -12.22 -2.94 -0.78
C SER A 42 -11.22 -3.56 0.19
N SER A 43 -11.66 -4.20 1.30
CA SER A 43 -10.75 -4.92 2.19
C SER A 43 -10.06 -6.12 1.51
N ARG A 44 -10.78 -6.87 0.66
CA ARG A 44 -10.19 -7.95 -0.15
C ARG A 44 -9.23 -7.42 -1.21
N GLU A 45 -9.56 -6.30 -1.85
CA GLU A 45 -8.67 -5.65 -2.83
C GLU A 45 -7.33 -5.26 -2.21
N ILE A 46 -7.34 -4.71 -0.97
CA ILE A 46 -6.12 -4.42 -0.22
C ILE A 46 -5.26 -5.67 -0.04
N VAL A 47 -5.85 -6.81 0.37
CA VAL A 47 -5.12 -8.09 0.52
C VAL A 47 -4.50 -8.52 -0.82
N MET A 48 -5.29 -8.52 -1.88
CA MET A 48 -4.83 -8.92 -3.22
C MET A 48 -3.73 -8.01 -3.73
N ARG A 49 -3.80 -6.71 -3.45
CA ARG A 49 -2.78 -5.76 -3.88
C ARG A 49 -1.48 -5.88 -3.11
N VAL A 50 -1.53 -6.25 -1.83
CA VAL A 50 -0.33 -6.61 -1.05
C VAL A 50 0.36 -7.83 -1.66
N ILE A 51 -0.40 -8.87 -2.02
CA ILE A 51 0.15 -10.07 -2.69
C ILE A 51 0.77 -9.67 -4.04
N HIS A 52 0.06 -8.87 -4.83
CA HIS A 52 0.58 -8.39 -6.12
C HIS A 52 1.86 -7.58 -5.97
N ALA A 53 1.93 -6.67 -4.99
CA ALA A 53 3.12 -5.87 -4.74
C ALA A 53 4.34 -6.72 -4.33
N ASN A 54 4.13 -7.89 -3.74
CA ASN A 54 5.21 -8.81 -3.39
C ASN A 54 5.87 -9.46 -4.62
N ASP A 55 5.09 -9.78 -5.65
CA ASP A 55 5.55 -10.46 -6.86
C ASP A 55 5.82 -9.51 -8.05
N ALA A 56 5.45 -8.22 -7.94
CA ALA A 56 5.56 -7.24 -9.01
C ALA A 56 7.02 -6.85 -9.33
N SER A 57 7.33 -6.75 -10.63
CA SER A 57 8.59 -6.20 -11.13
C SER A 57 8.71 -4.71 -10.84
N ASP A 58 7.67 -3.93 -11.16
CA ASP A 58 7.50 -2.54 -10.75
C ASP A 58 6.67 -2.46 -9.47
N ARG A 59 7.31 -2.85 -8.36
CA ARG A 59 6.68 -2.83 -7.04
C ARG A 59 6.25 -1.42 -6.62
N ALA A 60 6.96 -0.37 -7.04
CA ALA A 60 6.64 1.00 -6.64
C ALA A 60 5.25 1.40 -7.15
N VAL A 61 4.93 1.15 -8.41
CA VAL A 61 3.61 1.45 -9.00
C VAL A 61 2.48 0.72 -8.25
N VAL A 62 2.68 -0.55 -7.89
CA VAL A 62 1.67 -1.32 -7.15
C VAL A 62 1.47 -0.78 -5.73
N LEU A 63 2.54 -0.36 -5.04
CA LEU A 63 2.46 0.24 -3.70
C LEU A 63 1.81 1.63 -3.69
N LEU A 64 2.01 2.42 -4.74
CA LEU A 64 1.29 3.68 -4.94
C LEU A 64 -0.21 3.40 -5.11
N SER A 65 -0.57 2.35 -5.84
CA SER A 65 -1.96 1.91 -5.98
C SER A 65 -2.54 1.41 -4.65
N LEU A 66 -1.77 0.67 -3.84
CA LEU A 66 -2.17 0.23 -2.50
C LEU A 66 -2.44 1.41 -1.56
N ARG A 67 -1.67 2.49 -1.69
CA ARG A 67 -1.95 3.72 -0.95
C ARG A 67 -3.31 4.32 -1.33
N HIS A 68 -3.68 4.32 -2.61
CA HIS A 68 -5.00 4.79 -3.06
C HIS A 68 -6.12 3.89 -2.54
N ASP A 69 -5.94 2.57 -2.57
CA ASP A 69 -6.92 1.63 -2.02
C ASP A 69 -7.16 1.85 -0.52
N LEU A 70 -6.10 2.12 0.25
CA LEU A 70 -6.22 2.42 1.68
C LEU A 70 -6.98 3.73 1.93
N GLU A 71 -6.76 4.77 1.12
CA GLU A 71 -7.52 6.02 1.24
C GLU A 71 -8.99 5.82 0.85
N ASN A 72 -9.26 5.05 -0.21
CA ASN A 72 -10.63 4.71 -0.60
C ASN A 72 -11.33 3.93 0.53
N PHE A 73 -10.69 2.91 1.08
CA PHE A 73 -11.22 2.11 2.18
C PHE A 73 -11.50 2.96 3.43
N LYS A 74 -10.64 3.95 3.72
CA LYS A 74 -10.83 4.92 4.81
C LYS A 74 -12.06 5.79 4.59
N ILE A 75 -12.28 6.29 3.38
CA ILE A 75 -13.46 7.10 3.04
C ILE A 75 -14.74 6.27 3.20
N ILE A 76 -14.78 5.06 2.64
CA ILE A 76 -15.93 4.14 2.77
C ILE A 76 -16.20 3.80 4.25
N SER A 77 -15.15 3.54 5.03
CA SER A 77 -15.25 3.28 6.48
C SER A 77 -15.83 4.49 7.22
N ARG A 78 -15.41 5.72 6.88
CA ARG A 78 -15.95 6.93 7.50
C ARG A 78 -17.42 7.13 7.13
N LEU A 79 -17.79 6.93 5.86
CA LEU A 79 -19.18 6.99 5.40
C LEU A 79 -20.07 5.97 6.11
N CYS A 80 -19.60 4.73 6.26
CA CYS A 80 -20.28 3.71 7.06
C CYS A 80 -20.49 4.16 8.51
N HIS A 81 -19.52 4.88 9.10
CA HIS A 81 -19.65 5.34 10.48
C HIS A 81 -20.68 6.47 10.60
N GLU A 82 -20.56 7.51 9.77
CA GLU A 82 -21.46 8.67 9.80
C GLU A 82 -22.90 8.30 9.44
N SER A 83 -23.09 7.30 8.57
CA SER A 83 -24.42 6.81 8.21
C SER A 83 -25.05 5.88 9.25
N GLY A 84 -24.34 5.53 10.34
CA GLY A 84 -24.85 4.64 11.39
C GLY A 84 -24.68 3.15 11.10
N GLY A 85 -23.84 2.76 10.13
CA GLY A 85 -23.51 1.36 9.85
C GLY A 85 -22.71 0.69 10.97
N PHE A 86 -21.72 1.38 11.53
CA PHE A 86 -20.94 0.87 12.67
C PHE A 86 -21.76 0.89 13.96
N ALA A 87 -21.67 -0.20 14.75
CA ALA A 87 -22.36 -0.33 16.03
C ALA A 87 -21.91 0.71 17.08
N SER A 88 -20.68 1.20 16.98
CA SER A 88 -20.14 2.25 17.86
C SER A 88 -18.97 2.98 17.21
N THR A 89 -18.68 4.19 17.67
CA THR A 89 -17.46 4.94 17.29
C THR A 89 -16.19 4.15 17.60
N ARG A 90 -16.17 3.38 18.70
CA ARG A 90 -15.03 2.52 19.05
C ARG A 90 -14.75 1.46 18.00
N SER A 91 -15.81 0.86 17.43
CA SER A 91 -15.66 -0.12 16.34
C SER A 91 -15.07 0.52 15.08
N TYR A 92 -15.47 1.75 14.75
CA TYR A 92 -14.87 2.50 13.64
C TYR A 92 -13.41 2.87 13.92
N LEU A 93 -13.10 3.35 15.13
CA LEU A 93 -11.72 3.73 15.50
C LEU A 93 -10.77 2.54 15.40
N HIS A 94 -11.20 1.33 15.77
CA HIS A 94 -10.38 0.15 15.61
C HIS A 94 -10.06 -0.14 14.14
N VAL A 95 -11.04 -0.02 13.23
CA VAL A 95 -10.78 -0.11 11.78
C VAL A 95 -9.81 0.98 11.32
N ALA A 96 -9.94 2.21 11.82
CA ALA A 96 -9.02 3.30 11.48
C ALA A 96 -7.57 3.01 11.92
N GLU A 97 -7.37 2.37 13.08
CA GLU A 97 -6.04 1.93 13.54
C GLU A 97 -5.40 0.92 12.57
N TRP A 98 -6.18 -0.05 12.08
CA TRP A 98 -5.71 -1.00 11.07
C TRP A 98 -5.28 -0.30 9.78
N ILE A 99 -6.06 0.68 9.30
CA ILE A 99 -5.73 1.49 8.12
C ILE A 99 -4.41 2.22 8.30
N VAL A 100 -4.23 2.89 9.46
CA VAL A 100 -2.99 3.63 9.76
C VAL A 100 -1.79 2.68 9.83
N ASN A 101 -1.95 1.52 10.45
CA ASN A 101 -0.91 0.50 10.51
C ASN A 101 -0.50 0.04 9.09
N LEU A 102 -1.48 -0.30 8.25
CA LEU A 102 -1.22 -0.70 6.86
C LEU A 102 -0.57 0.40 6.03
N ALA A 103 -1.00 1.66 6.19
CA ALA A 103 -0.40 2.80 5.50
C ALA A 103 1.08 2.97 5.89
N LYS A 104 1.43 2.82 7.18
CA LYS A 104 2.82 2.87 7.64
C LYS A 104 3.67 1.75 7.06
N GLN A 105 3.13 0.53 7.00
CA GLN A 105 3.84 -0.62 6.42
C GLN A 105 4.02 -0.46 4.91
N ASN A 106 2.99 -0.01 4.19
CA ASN A 106 3.07 0.30 2.76
C ASN A 106 4.14 1.36 2.47
N GLU A 107 4.17 2.43 3.26
CA GLU A 107 5.17 3.50 3.10
C GLU A 107 6.60 3.00 3.40
N GLY A 108 6.76 2.10 4.39
CA GLY A 108 8.03 1.41 4.65
C GLY A 108 8.52 0.63 3.43
N TRP A 109 7.62 -0.13 2.79
CA TRP A 109 7.92 -0.86 1.56
C TRP A 109 8.21 0.08 0.37
N LEU A 110 7.50 1.20 0.26
CA LEU A 110 7.70 2.17 -0.81
C LEU A 110 9.09 2.81 -0.71
N ARG A 111 9.49 3.26 0.49
CA ARG A 111 10.84 3.78 0.74
C ARG A 111 11.93 2.76 0.43
N GLN A 112 11.73 1.50 0.84
CA GLN A 112 12.68 0.43 0.54
C GLN A 112 12.81 0.19 -0.97
N THR A 113 11.70 0.20 -1.68
CA THR A 113 11.66 -0.01 -3.14
C THR A 113 12.38 1.12 -3.87
N LEU A 114 12.03 2.38 -3.57
CA LEU A 114 12.65 3.56 -4.18
C LEU A 114 14.16 3.68 -3.88
N SER A 115 14.58 3.27 -2.67
CA SER A 115 16.00 3.28 -2.30
C SER A 115 16.81 2.30 -3.14
N ARG A 116 16.25 1.11 -3.42
CA ARG A 116 16.88 0.07 -4.25
C ARG A 116 17.03 0.53 -5.71
N ASP A 117 16.02 1.21 -6.25
CA ASP A 117 16.08 1.74 -7.62
C ASP A 117 17.17 2.81 -7.77
N ASN A 118 17.37 3.65 -6.75
CA ASN A 118 18.40 4.70 -6.77
C ASN A 118 19.84 4.16 -6.58
N THR A 119 20.00 2.96 -6.01
CA THR A 119 21.31 2.29 -5.82
C THR A 119 21.63 1.24 -6.90
N GLY A 120 20.75 1.02 -7.87
CA GLY A 120 20.98 0.12 -8.99
C GLY A 120 22.13 0.55 -9.94
N PRO A 121 22.65 -0.38 -10.76
CA PRO A 121 23.82 -0.15 -11.64
C PRO A 121 23.67 1.01 -12.63
N SER A 122 22.44 1.49 -12.86
CA SER A 122 22.13 2.66 -13.68
C SER A 122 22.81 3.95 -13.21
N ARG A 123 23.09 4.11 -11.91
CA ARG A 123 23.82 5.28 -11.39
C ARG A 123 25.34 5.15 -11.54
N ARG A 124 25.88 3.92 -11.52
CA ARG A 124 27.29 3.66 -11.86
C ARG A 124 27.58 4.05 -13.32
N ARG A 125 26.69 3.73 -14.26
CA ARG A 125 26.81 4.16 -15.67
C ARG A 125 26.76 5.67 -15.85
N ARG A 126 25.84 6.37 -15.16
CA ARG A 126 25.69 7.83 -15.28
C ARG A 126 26.85 8.60 -14.63
N ASN A 127 27.44 8.05 -13.55
CA ASN A 127 28.64 8.63 -12.94
C ASN A 127 29.91 8.34 -13.74
N ASN A 128 30.03 7.17 -14.38
CA ASN A 128 31.19 6.84 -15.22
C ASN A 128 31.22 7.66 -16.52
N ALA A 129 30.06 8.01 -17.09
CA ALA A 129 29.98 8.87 -18.27
C ALA A 129 30.46 10.32 -17.97
N LYS A 130 30.16 10.85 -16.78
CA LYS A 130 30.63 12.19 -16.37
C LYS A 130 32.13 12.28 -16.06
N ILE A 131 32.78 11.17 -15.73
CA ILE A 131 34.23 11.13 -15.46
C ILE A 131 35.02 11.04 -16.76
N VAL A 132 34.49 10.37 -17.80
CA VAL A 132 35.14 10.26 -19.11
C VAL A 132 35.11 11.58 -19.89
N GLU A 133 34.08 12.42 -19.70
CA GLU A 133 33.99 13.74 -20.37
C GLU A 133 34.91 14.82 -19.76
N SER A 134 35.51 14.59 -18.57
CA SER A 134 36.38 15.57 -17.91
C SER A 134 37.87 15.42 -18.20
N ASP A 135 38.29 14.33 -18.87
CA ASP A 135 39.72 14.03 -19.12
C ASP A 135 40.22 14.47 -20.51
N ASP A 136 39.37 15.12 -21.34
CA ASP A 136 39.68 15.46 -22.74
C ASP A 136 40.12 16.94 -22.94
N HIS A 137 40.82 17.52 -21.97
CA HIS A 137 41.50 18.81 -22.13
C HIS A 137 43.00 18.64 -21.89
N SER A 138 43.70 18.13 -22.91
CA SER A 138 45.15 18.27 -23.01
C SER A 138 45.48 19.69 -23.53
N PRO A 139 46.31 20.48 -22.83
CA PRO A 139 46.85 21.70 -23.38
C PRO A 139 48.02 21.32 -24.30
N SER A 140 47.77 21.20 -25.60
CA SER A 140 48.83 21.17 -26.60
C SER A 140 49.46 22.56 -26.66
N GLY A 141 50.59 22.71 -25.97
CA GLY A 141 51.52 23.80 -26.17
C GLY A 141 52.22 23.70 -27.52
N GLY A 142 52.59 24.85 -28.06
CA GLY A 142 53.30 25.03 -29.32
C GLY A 142 53.12 26.45 -29.84
#